data_AF-A0A2C9WHT7-F1
#
_entry.id   AF-A0A2C9WHT7-F1
#
_cell.length_a   1.000
_cell.length_b   1.000
_cell.length_c   1.000
_cell.angle_alpha   90.00
_cell.angle_beta   90.00
_cell.angle_gamma   90.00
#
_symmetry.space_group_name_H-M   'P 1'
#
loop_
_entity.id
_entity.type
_entity.pdbx_description
1 polymer ?
#
loop_
_entity_poly.entity_id
_entity_poly.type
_entity_poly.pdbx_seq_one_letter_code
_entity_poly.pdbx_strand_id
1 'polypeptide(L)'
;MVVKSLSLKDHLEDIRKVFDVLDKAVVNIEVTICAGAALKKLEDEKGIVVRFVIGRSANHGDSLDREIDSENRQTNDFIVLDGKVEATEEAPKKTKLFFINAVENWNAEFYVKINDDVFVNIDALGATLSTHLDKPRVYIGCMKSGEVFSEPNHKWYEPDWWKFGDGKSYFRHASGEIYAISRALAQFISINRSILRTYAHDDVSTGSWFIGLAAKFINEGNFCCSSWSPGALCAAV
;
A
#
# COMPACT_ATOMS: atom_id res chain seq x y z
N MET A 1 -31.31 -16.68 -30.77
CA MET A 1 -30.95 -15.30 -31.18
C MET A 1 -31.83 -14.33 -30.41
N VAL A 2 -31.35 -13.82 -29.28
CA VAL A 2 -31.64 -12.49 -28.73
C VAL A 2 -30.35 -12.03 -28.07
N VAL A 3 -29.94 -10.80 -28.39
CA VAL A 3 -28.70 -10.12 -28.02
C VAL A 3 -29.08 -8.88 -27.20
N LYS A 4 -28.25 -8.61 -26.17
CA LYS A 4 -27.93 -7.36 -25.43
C LYS A 4 -28.95 -6.68 -24.49
N SER A 5 -28.45 -6.40 -23.28
CA SER A 5 -28.23 -5.03 -22.78
C SER A 5 -26.99 -5.03 -21.86
N LEU A 6 -26.00 -4.18 -22.19
CA LEU A 6 -24.76 -3.97 -21.43
C LEU A 6 -25.04 -3.09 -20.21
N SER A 7 -24.50 -3.45 -19.03
CA SER A 7 -24.36 -2.52 -17.91
C SER A 7 -22.88 -2.30 -17.66
N LEU A 8 -22.47 -1.03 -17.53
CA LEU A 8 -21.10 -0.49 -17.44
C LEU A 8 -20.21 -1.03 -16.28
N LYS A 9 -20.51 -2.21 -15.71
CA LYS A 9 -19.73 -2.85 -14.64
C LYS A 9 -18.54 -3.67 -15.16
N ASP A 10 -18.58 -4.12 -16.42
CA ASP A 10 -17.66 -5.16 -16.89
C ASP A 10 -16.29 -4.64 -17.37
N HIS A 11 -16.07 -3.32 -17.47
CA HIS A 11 -14.75 -2.77 -17.86
C HIS A 11 -13.92 -2.21 -16.69
N LEU A 12 -14.49 -2.04 -15.49
CA LEU A 12 -13.77 -1.58 -14.29
C LEU A 12 -12.98 -2.71 -13.61
N GLU A 13 -13.36 -3.97 -13.83
CA GLU A 13 -12.59 -5.12 -13.36
C GLU A 13 -11.41 -5.47 -14.27
N ASP A 14 -11.46 -5.14 -15.57
CA ASP A 14 -10.45 -5.61 -16.52
C ASP A 14 -9.12 -4.87 -16.37
N ILE A 15 -9.09 -3.54 -16.16
CA ILE A 15 -7.82 -2.81 -15.97
C ILE A 15 -7.15 -3.18 -14.63
N ARG A 16 -7.96 -3.38 -13.59
CA ARG A 16 -7.49 -3.81 -12.26
C ARG A 16 -6.97 -5.25 -12.26
N LYS A 17 -7.40 -6.08 -13.22
CA LYS A 17 -6.85 -7.43 -13.47
C LYS A 17 -5.64 -7.42 -14.40
N VAL A 18 -5.46 -6.37 -15.21
CA VAL A 18 -4.32 -6.23 -16.14
C VAL A 18 -3.05 -5.72 -15.42
N PHE A 19 -3.21 -4.97 -14.33
CA PHE A 19 -2.12 -4.50 -13.47
C PHE A 19 -2.26 -5.06 -12.06
N ASP A 20 -1.67 -6.23 -11.84
CA ASP A 20 -1.67 -7.02 -10.59
C ASP A 20 -0.97 -6.37 -9.39
N VAL A 21 -0.84 -5.04 -9.36
CA VAL A 21 -0.13 -4.31 -8.30
C VAL A 21 -0.77 -2.93 -8.13
N LEU A 22 -2.00 -2.82 -7.62
CA LEU A 22 -2.54 -1.54 -7.16
C LEU A 22 -2.36 -1.41 -5.64
N ASP A 23 -1.38 -0.61 -5.21
CA ASP A 23 -1.29 -0.23 -3.79
C ASP A 23 -2.32 0.87 -3.52
N LYS A 24 -3.21 0.67 -2.54
CA LYS A 24 -4.14 1.68 -2.03
C LYS A 24 -3.44 2.52 -0.96
N ALA A 25 -3.50 3.83 -1.13
CA ALA A 25 -2.97 4.86 -0.25
C ALA A 25 -4.14 5.54 0.48
N VAL A 26 -4.18 5.47 1.81
CA VAL A 26 -5.24 6.12 2.60
C VAL A 26 -4.66 7.18 3.53
N VAL A 27 -5.16 8.41 3.41
CA VAL A 27 -5.29 9.39 4.49
C VAL A 27 -6.71 9.23 5.01
N ASN A 28 -6.86 8.80 6.26
CA ASN A 28 -8.04 8.83 7.11
C ASN A 28 -9.45 8.66 6.50
N ILE A 29 -9.85 7.49 5.92
CA ILE A 29 -10.84 6.36 6.28
C ILE A 29 -12.41 6.21 5.95
N GLU A 30 -12.88 5.88 4.73
CA GLU A 30 -13.84 4.78 4.43
C GLU A 30 -13.51 4.22 3.03
N VAL A 31 -14.18 3.18 2.52
CA VAL A 31 -14.39 2.73 1.12
C VAL A 31 -14.47 1.21 1.09
N THR A 32 -15.69 0.72 0.92
CA THR A 32 -15.98 -0.51 0.18
C THR A 32 -15.80 -0.18 -1.31
N ILE A 33 -14.98 -0.93 -2.06
CA ILE A 33 -14.47 -0.58 -3.41
C ILE A 33 -15.52 0.19 -4.24
N CYS A 34 -15.38 1.51 -4.24
CA CYS A 34 -16.19 2.42 -5.03
C CYS A 34 -15.22 3.46 -5.59
N ALA A 35 -15.12 3.58 -6.90
CA ALA A 35 -14.27 4.58 -7.55
C ALA A 35 -14.95 5.95 -7.57
N GLY A 36 -14.15 7.02 -7.67
CA GLY A 36 -14.66 8.39 -7.86
C GLY A 36 -15.59 8.90 -6.75
N ALA A 37 -16.90 9.01 -7.02
CA ALA A 37 -17.84 9.76 -6.18
C ALA A 37 -17.95 9.28 -4.73
N ALA A 38 -17.83 7.97 -4.49
CA ALA A 38 -17.84 7.44 -3.14
C ALA A 38 -16.56 7.77 -2.36
N LEU A 39 -15.39 7.75 -3.03
CA LEU A 39 -14.12 8.18 -2.43
C LEU A 39 -14.22 9.64 -1.97
N LYS A 40 -14.79 10.48 -2.84
CA LYS A 40 -14.96 11.90 -2.55
C LYS A 40 -15.89 12.15 -1.37
N LYS A 41 -17.00 11.39 -1.27
CA LYS A 41 -17.90 11.46 -0.11
C LYS A 41 -17.15 11.20 1.20
N LEU A 42 -16.19 10.29 1.17
CA LEU A 42 -15.43 9.91 2.36
C LEU A 42 -14.39 10.98 2.70
N GLU A 43 -13.76 11.55 1.69
CA GLU A 43 -12.92 12.74 1.83
C GLU A 43 -13.68 13.86 2.56
N ASP A 44 -14.88 14.17 2.08
CA ASP A 44 -15.72 15.26 2.58
C ASP A 44 -16.31 14.98 3.98
N GLU A 45 -16.83 13.78 4.23
CA GLU A 45 -17.60 13.48 5.45
C GLU A 45 -16.73 13.11 6.65
N LYS A 46 -15.60 12.46 6.40
CA LYS A 46 -14.81 11.87 7.47
C LYS A 46 -13.32 12.26 7.43
N GLY A 47 -12.88 12.98 6.37
CA GLY A 47 -11.50 13.44 6.21
C GLY A 47 -10.60 12.44 5.49
N ILE A 48 -11.22 11.60 4.64
CA ILE A 48 -10.61 10.42 4.02
C ILE A 48 -10.19 10.59 2.56
N VAL A 49 -8.91 10.64 2.33
CA VAL A 49 -8.33 10.52 1.00
C VAL A 49 -7.90 9.08 0.73
N VAL A 50 -8.62 8.36 -0.12
CA VAL A 50 -8.14 7.12 -0.72
C VAL A 50 -7.63 7.41 -2.13
N ARG A 51 -6.45 6.90 -2.46
CA ARG A 51 -5.87 6.95 -3.80
C ARG A 51 -5.31 5.59 -4.21
N PHE A 52 -5.30 5.30 -5.51
CA PHE A 52 -4.64 4.13 -6.07
C PHE A 52 -3.28 4.55 -6.62
N VAL A 53 -2.21 3.92 -6.17
CA VAL A 53 -0.86 4.22 -6.63
C VAL A 53 -0.56 3.32 -7.81
N ILE A 54 -0.15 3.92 -8.92
CA ILE A 54 0.15 3.19 -10.16
C ILE A 54 1.34 3.82 -10.89
N GLY A 55 2.20 3.00 -11.46
CA GLY A 55 3.20 3.37 -12.44
C GLY A 55 2.61 3.47 -13.84
N ARG A 56 3.49 3.54 -14.84
CA ARG A 56 3.17 3.52 -16.26
C ARG A 56 3.47 2.15 -16.84
N SER A 57 2.89 1.84 -17.99
CA SER A 57 3.28 0.65 -18.73
C SER A 57 4.76 0.73 -19.14
N ALA A 58 5.36 -0.43 -19.45
CA ALA A 58 6.74 -0.47 -19.95
C ALA A 58 6.91 0.29 -21.28
N ASN A 59 5.83 0.38 -22.08
CA ASN A 59 5.80 1.06 -23.36
C ASN A 59 5.01 2.36 -23.23
N HIS A 60 5.68 3.40 -22.76
CA HIS A 60 5.03 4.69 -22.46
C HIS A 60 4.14 5.21 -23.61
N GLY A 61 2.88 5.52 -23.30
CA GLY A 61 1.89 6.04 -24.25
C GLY A 61 1.16 4.98 -25.09
N ASP A 62 1.32 3.70 -24.74
CA ASP A 62 0.52 2.59 -25.28
C ASP A 62 -0.97 2.68 -24.87
N SER A 63 -1.75 1.64 -25.21
CA SER A 63 -3.18 1.61 -24.86
C SER A 63 -3.42 1.62 -23.36
N LEU A 64 -2.55 0.96 -22.59
CA LEU A 64 -2.70 0.86 -21.14
C LEU A 64 -2.50 2.22 -20.47
N ASP A 65 -1.47 2.96 -20.86
CA ASP A 65 -1.25 4.32 -20.35
C ASP A 65 -2.42 5.27 -20.66
N ARG A 66 -3.04 5.11 -21.84
CA ARG A 66 -4.22 5.91 -22.24
C ARG A 66 -5.46 5.55 -21.44
N GLU A 67 -5.61 4.27 -21.09
CA GLU A 67 -6.69 3.79 -20.23
C GLU A 67 -6.54 4.33 -18.81
N ILE A 68 -5.32 4.30 -18.25
CA ILE A 68 -4.98 4.93 -16.97
C ILE A 68 -5.34 6.43 -16.99
N ASP A 69 -4.91 7.16 -18.03
CA ASP A 69 -5.21 8.58 -18.17
C ASP A 69 -6.72 8.84 -18.31
N SER A 70 -7.45 7.97 -19.01
CA SER A 70 -8.88 8.09 -19.23
C SER A 70 -9.67 7.86 -17.94
N GLU A 71 -9.33 6.82 -17.16
CA GLU A 71 -9.93 6.56 -15.86
C GLU A 71 -9.63 7.70 -14.89
N ASN A 72 -8.36 8.10 -14.78
CA ASN A 72 -7.96 9.17 -13.86
C ASN A 72 -8.65 10.51 -14.15
N ARG A 73 -8.95 10.83 -15.42
CA ARG A 73 -9.74 12.03 -15.77
C ARG A 73 -11.19 11.96 -15.26
N GLN A 74 -11.74 10.76 -15.10
CA GLN A 74 -13.11 10.56 -14.66
C GLN A 74 -13.21 10.49 -13.13
N THR A 75 -12.26 9.82 -12.49
CA THR A 75 -12.32 9.49 -11.06
C THR A 75 -11.45 10.39 -10.21
N ASN A 76 -10.32 10.87 -10.76
CA ASN A 76 -9.30 11.67 -10.10
C ASN A 76 -8.83 11.05 -8.76
N ASP A 77 -8.67 9.73 -8.76
CA ASP A 77 -8.32 8.93 -7.59
C ASP A 77 -7.00 8.18 -7.73
N PHE A 78 -6.22 8.45 -8.80
CA PHE A 78 -4.90 7.86 -8.98
C PHE A 78 -3.77 8.78 -8.50
N ILE A 79 -2.74 8.17 -7.93
CA ILE A 79 -1.38 8.73 -7.84
C ILE A 79 -0.57 8.03 -8.92
N VAL A 80 -0.38 8.71 -10.04
CA VAL A 80 0.41 8.19 -11.15
C VAL A 80 1.88 8.55 -10.94
N LEU A 81 2.74 7.54 -10.82
CA LEU A 81 4.17 7.70 -10.59
C LEU A 81 4.92 7.82 -11.92
N ASP A 82 4.96 9.05 -12.45
CA ASP A 82 5.64 9.32 -13.72
C ASP A 82 7.12 8.87 -13.69
N GLY A 83 7.55 8.22 -14.78
CA GLY A 83 8.91 7.67 -14.89
C GLY A 83 9.16 6.39 -14.09
N LYS A 84 8.10 5.74 -13.59
CA LYS A 84 8.16 4.38 -13.02
C LYS A 84 7.32 3.42 -13.83
N VAL A 85 7.91 2.29 -14.16
CA VAL A 85 7.21 1.17 -14.80
C VAL A 85 6.46 0.41 -13.72
N GLU A 86 5.21 0.06 -13.98
CA GLU A 86 4.44 -0.84 -13.14
C GLU A 86 4.96 -2.28 -13.31
N ALA A 87 5.58 -2.81 -12.26
CA ALA A 87 6.15 -4.15 -12.24
C ALA A 87 6.34 -4.63 -10.79
N THR A 88 6.22 -5.94 -10.56
CA THR A 88 6.30 -6.53 -9.21
C THR A 88 7.65 -6.24 -8.55
N GLU A 89 8.76 -6.30 -9.29
CA GLU A 89 10.10 -5.98 -8.80
C GLU A 89 10.30 -4.51 -8.41
N GLU A 90 9.42 -3.62 -8.87
CA GLU A 90 9.44 -2.20 -8.53
C GLU A 90 8.55 -1.87 -7.32
N ALA A 91 7.77 -2.83 -6.78
CA ALA A 91 6.86 -2.62 -5.66
C ALA A 91 7.50 -1.94 -4.42
N PRO A 92 8.73 -2.30 -3.99
CA PRO A 92 9.39 -1.60 -2.88
C PRO A 92 9.68 -0.12 -3.16
N LYS A 93 10.05 0.21 -4.41
CA LYS A 93 10.29 1.59 -4.83
C LYS A 93 8.98 2.35 -4.97
N LYS A 94 7.94 1.69 -5.48
CA LYS A 94 6.57 2.20 -5.56
C LYS A 94 6.03 2.57 -4.19
N THR A 95 6.17 1.70 -3.20
CA THR A 95 5.82 1.98 -1.79
C THR A 95 6.58 3.19 -1.24
N LYS A 96 7.89 3.30 -1.51
CA LYS A 96 8.66 4.47 -1.09
C LYS A 96 8.12 5.76 -1.72
N LEU A 97 7.85 5.74 -3.02
CA LEU A 97 7.31 6.89 -3.76
C LEU A 97 5.90 7.26 -3.33
N PHE A 98 5.08 6.27 -3.01
CA PHE A 98 3.77 6.47 -2.39
C PHE A 98 3.92 7.34 -1.13
N PHE A 99 4.72 6.93 -0.15
CA PHE A 99 4.86 7.70 1.08
C PHE A 99 5.41 9.11 0.86
N ILE A 100 6.36 9.26 -0.08
CA ILE A 100 6.91 10.57 -0.46
C ILE A 100 5.80 11.47 -1.02
N ASN A 101 5.11 11.00 -2.06
CA ASN A 101 4.05 11.76 -2.72
C ASN A 101 2.90 12.06 -1.75
N ALA A 102 2.53 11.10 -0.90
CA ALA A 102 1.45 11.26 0.04
C ALA A 102 1.74 12.36 1.07
N VAL A 103 2.96 12.41 1.60
CA VAL A 103 3.38 13.45 2.55
C VAL A 103 3.47 14.83 1.89
N GLU A 104 3.88 14.89 0.63
CA GLU A 104 3.99 16.15 -0.12
C GLU A 104 2.61 16.76 -0.44
N ASN A 105 1.56 15.94 -0.59
CA ASN A 105 0.24 16.39 -1.02
C ASN A 105 -0.80 16.45 0.12
N TRP A 106 -0.66 15.63 1.17
CA TRP A 106 -1.64 15.57 2.26
C TRP A 106 -0.98 15.62 3.63
N ASN A 107 -1.49 16.48 4.51
CA ASN A 107 -1.10 16.55 5.92
C ASN A 107 -2.00 15.62 6.76
N ALA A 108 -1.59 14.38 6.92
CA ALA A 108 -2.33 13.35 7.63
C ALA A 108 -1.64 12.93 8.93
N GLU A 109 -2.41 12.47 9.92
CA GLU A 109 -1.83 11.87 11.15
C GLU A 109 -1.23 10.48 10.89
N PHE A 110 -1.84 9.73 9.97
CA PHE A 110 -1.40 8.40 9.55
C PHE A 110 -1.43 8.28 8.03
N TYR A 111 -0.48 7.50 7.52
CA TYR A 111 -0.41 7.07 6.13
C TYR A 111 -0.49 5.55 6.10
N VAL A 112 -1.47 5.01 5.38
CA VAL A 112 -1.75 3.56 5.36
C VAL A 112 -1.49 3.02 3.96
N LYS A 113 -0.73 1.93 3.89
CA LYS A 113 -0.57 1.10 2.70
C LYS A 113 -1.48 -0.11 2.84
N ILE A 114 -2.23 -0.42 1.79
CA ILE A 114 -3.13 -1.57 1.71
C ILE A 114 -2.98 -2.17 0.31
N ASN A 115 -2.88 -3.50 0.20
CA ASN A 115 -2.93 -4.15 -1.11
C ASN A 115 -4.32 -4.02 -1.78
N ASP A 116 -4.36 -4.20 -3.09
CA ASP A 116 -5.60 -4.27 -3.86
C ASP A 116 -6.44 -5.51 -3.56
N ASP A 117 -5.79 -6.64 -3.31
CA ASP A 117 -6.37 -7.95 -2.98
C ASP A 117 -6.90 -8.07 -1.54
N VAL A 118 -6.89 -6.96 -0.79
CA VAL A 118 -7.36 -6.89 0.59
C VAL A 118 -8.67 -6.09 0.69
N PHE A 119 -9.69 -6.73 1.28
CA PHE A 119 -10.87 -6.02 1.79
C PHE A 119 -10.54 -5.36 3.13
N VAL A 120 -11.00 -4.13 3.39
CA VAL A 120 -10.79 -3.45 4.68
C VAL A 120 -12.10 -2.90 5.22
N ASN A 121 -12.41 -3.20 6.50
CA ASN A 121 -13.43 -2.45 7.23
C ASN A 121 -12.82 -1.14 7.73
N ILE A 122 -13.26 -0.06 7.14
CA ILE A 122 -12.52 1.18 7.31
C ILE A 122 -12.96 1.91 8.59
N ASP A 123 -14.23 1.91 8.99
CA ASP A 123 -14.61 2.45 10.31
C ASP A 123 -13.80 1.82 11.45
N ALA A 124 -13.58 0.52 11.37
CA ALA A 124 -12.77 -0.21 12.34
C ALA A 124 -11.26 0.10 12.20
N LEU A 125 -10.75 0.34 10.98
CA LEU A 125 -9.40 0.86 10.77
C LEU A 125 -9.23 2.25 11.44
N GLY A 126 -10.21 3.14 11.29
CA GLY A 126 -10.23 4.47 11.89
C GLY A 126 -10.22 4.43 13.40
N ALA A 127 -11.14 3.64 13.96
CA ALA A 127 -11.20 3.40 15.40
C ALA A 127 -9.85 2.89 15.92
N THR A 128 -9.22 1.92 15.23
CA THR A 128 -7.92 1.36 15.61
C THR A 128 -6.83 2.44 15.62
N LEU A 129 -6.66 3.18 14.52
CA LEU A 129 -5.62 4.22 14.42
C LEU A 129 -5.84 5.37 15.41
N SER A 130 -7.09 5.72 15.72
CA SER A 130 -7.42 6.77 16.69
C SER A 130 -6.84 6.50 18.08
N THR A 131 -6.69 5.23 18.47
CA THR A 131 -6.08 4.83 19.76
C THR A 131 -4.56 5.06 19.83
N HIS A 132 -3.95 5.48 18.72
CA HIS A 132 -2.51 5.72 18.58
C HIS A 132 -2.15 7.17 18.26
N LEU A 133 -3.11 8.10 18.21
CA LEU A 133 -2.88 9.53 17.92
C LEU A 133 -1.91 10.21 18.92
N ASP A 134 -1.85 9.72 20.16
CA ASP A 134 -0.95 10.22 21.20
C ASP A 134 0.52 9.83 20.99
N LYS A 135 0.81 8.95 20.02
CA LYS A 135 2.13 8.36 19.82
C LYS A 135 2.76 8.94 18.54
N PRO A 136 3.84 9.74 18.64
CA PRO A 136 4.35 10.49 17.48
C PRO A 136 5.08 9.64 16.44
N ARG A 137 5.64 8.48 16.83
CA ARG A 137 6.43 7.58 15.95
C ARG A 137 5.95 6.15 16.13
N VAL A 138 4.94 5.77 15.37
CA VAL A 138 4.37 4.43 15.38
C VAL A 138 4.33 3.83 13.98
N TYR A 139 4.71 2.57 13.92
CA TYR A 139 4.55 1.68 12.77
C TYR A 139 3.64 0.54 13.22
N ILE A 140 2.48 0.42 12.58
CA ILE A 140 1.36 -0.42 13.02
C ILE A 140 1.05 -1.43 11.92
N GLY A 141 0.93 -2.70 12.28
CA GLY A 141 0.47 -3.75 11.38
C GLY A 141 0.58 -5.12 12.00
N CYS A 142 0.39 -6.16 11.19
CA CYS A 142 0.64 -7.54 11.63
C CYS A 142 2.16 -7.76 11.70
N MET A 143 2.75 -7.60 12.88
CA MET A 143 4.20 -7.63 13.04
C MET A 143 4.71 -9.07 13.02
N LYS A 144 5.61 -9.34 12.07
CA LYS A 144 6.25 -10.64 11.85
C LYS A 144 7.77 -10.55 11.86
N SER A 145 8.39 -11.72 11.97
CA SER A 145 9.79 -11.97 11.62
C SER A 145 9.78 -13.31 10.89
N GLY A 146 10.35 -13.35 9.69
CA GLY A 146 10.24 -14.50 8.79
C GLY A 146 11.58 -14.85 8.18
N GLU A 147 11.59 -15.97 7.45
CA GLU A 147 12.79 -16.50 6.80
C GLU A 147 13.30 -15.57 5.69
N VAL A 148 14.62 -15.39 5.64
CA VAL A 148 15.31 -14.73 4.52
C VAL A 148 15.65 -15.80 3.49
N PHE A 149 15.14 -15.66 2.27
CA PHE A 149 15.40 -16.61 1.19
C PHE A 149 16.63 -16.18 0.38
N SER A 150 17.75 -16.88 0.57
CA SER A 150 19.03 -16.59 -0.11
C SER A 150 19.25 -17.36 -1.41
N GLU A 151 18.32 -18.24 -1.79
CA GLU A 151 18.44 -19.06 -3.00
C GLU A 151 17.89 -18.31 -4.24
N PRO A 152 18.70 -18.07 -5.30
CA PRO A 152 18.28 -17.26 -6.45
C PRO A 152 17.02 -17.73 -7.19
N ASN A 153 16.71 -19.03 -7.11
CA ASN A 153 15.54 -19.61 -7.78
C ASN A 153 14.28 -19.61 -6.91
N HIS A 154 14.36 -19.11 -5.67
CA HIS A 154 13.23 -19.03 -4.77
C HIS A 154 12.37 -17.82 -5.13
N LYS A 155 11.03 -17.96 -5.14
CA LYS A 155 10.10 -16.87 -5.48
C LYS A 155 10.25 -15.63 -4.61
N TRP A 156 10.72 -15.80 -3.38
CA TRP A 156 10.92 -14.74 -2.40
C TRP A 156 12.40 -14.36 -2.22
N TYR A 157 13.25 -14.70 -3.18
CA TYR A 157 14.69 -14.45 -3.12
C TYR A 157 15.01 -12.99 -2.79
N GLU A 158 15.92 -12.80 -1.84
CA GLU A 158 16.41 -11.49 -1.43
C GLU A 158 17.87 -11.33 -1.85
N PRO A 159 18.19 -10.52 -2.88
CA PRO A 159 19.56 -10.37 -3.37
C PRO A 159 20.52 -9.76 -2.34
N ASP A 160 20.00 -9.01 -1.37
CA ASP A 160 20.77 -8.45 -0.26
C ASP A 160 20.67 -9.30 1.02
N TRP A 161 20.37 -10.61 0.91
CA TRP A 161 20.16 -11.52 2.06
C TRP A 161 21.30 -11.48 3.10
N TRP A 162 22.53 -11.24 2.64
CA TRP A 162 23.74 -11.17 3.46
C TRP A 162 23.76 -9.97 4.42
N LYS A 163 22.87 -8.99 4.26
CA LYS A 163 22.76 -7.83 5.17
C LYS A 163 21.92 -8.12 6.42
N PHE A 164 21.15 -9.21 6.43
CA PHE A 164 20.21 -9.52 7.51
C PHE A 164 20.84 -10.42 8.59
N GLY A 165 21.83 -9.90 9.32
CA GLY A 165 22.40 -10.56 10.50
C GLY A 165 22.92 -11.99 10.24
N ASP A 166 22.18 -12.99 10.72
CA ASP A 166 22.50 -14.41 10.53
C ASP A 166 22.18 -14.95 9.13
N GLY A 167 21.61 -14.11 8.26
CA GLY A 167 21.19 -14.43 6.91
C GLY A 167 19.97 -15.36 6.85
N LYS A 168 19.29 -15.60 7.97
CA LYS A 168 18.19 -16.56 8.09
C LYS A 168 16.87 -15.91 8.44
N SER A 169 16.88 -14.80 9.18
CA SER A 169 15.64 -14.16 9.61
C SER A 169 15.65 -12.66 9.39
N TYR A 170 14.56 -12.15 8.81
CA TYR A 170 14.33 -10.72 8.72
C TYR A 170 14.15 -10.13 10.11
N PHE A 171 14.55 -8.87 10.27
CA PHE A 171 14.15 -8.08 11.42
C PHE A 171 12.62 -7.97 11.51
N ARG A 172 12.13 -7.52 12.68
CA ARG A 172 10.70 -7.31 12.88
C ARG A 172 10.15 -6.24 11.93
N HIS A 173 9.15 -6.60 11.13
CA HIS A 173 8.45 -5.72 10.18
C HIS A 173 6.95 -6.07 10.15
N ALA A 174 6.10 -5.18 9.63
CA ALA A 174 4.69 -5.52 9.41
C ALA A 174 4.56 -6.38 8.16
N SER A 175 3.52 -7.20 8.07
CA SER A 175 3.17 -7.92 6.84
C SER A 175 2.64 -6.97 5.76
N GLY A 176 2.86 -7.32 4.49
CA GLY A 176 2.62 -6.43 3.35
C GLY A 176 1.16 -6.12 3.02
N GLU A 177 0.19 -6.91 3.52
CA GLU A 177 -1.23 -6.78 3.20
C GLU A 177 -1.80 -5.42 3.63
N ILE A 178 -1.49 -5.01 4.87
CA ILE A 178 -1.89 -3.72 5.42
C ILE A 178 -0.93 -3.29 6.54
N TYR A 179 -0.50 -2.03 6.48
CA TYR A 179 0.21 -1.38 7.57
C TYR A 179 0.06 0.14 7.53
N ALA A 180 0.17 0.76 8.70
CA ALA A 180 0.07 2.21 8.89
C ALA A 180 1.34 2.77 9.53
N ILE A 181 1.73 3.97 9.10
CA ILE A 181 2.82 4.73 9.72
C ILE A 181 2.31 6.11 10.15
N SER A 182 2.75 6.56 11.32
CA SER A 182 2.50 7.93 11.78
C SER A 182 3.14 8.96 10.85
N ARG A 183 2.61 10.19 10.87
CA ARG A 183 3.13 11.34 10.14
C ARG A 183 4.64 11.53 10.27
N ALA A 184 5.20 11.42 11.48
CA ALA A 184 6.63 11.63 11.68
C ALA A 184 7.50 10.61 10.94
N LEU A 185 7.04 9.35 10.86
CA LEU A 185 7.75 8.30 10.11
C LEU A 185 7.61 8.50 8.60
N ALA A 186 6.44 8.94 8.12
CA ALA A 186 6.25 9.27 6.71
C ALA A 186 7.10 10.47 6.28
N GLN A 187 7.18 11.52 7.11
CA GLN A 187 8.08 12.66 6.90
C GLN A 187 9.54 12.24 6.90
N PHE A 188 9.93 11.33 7.80
CA PHE A 188 11.28 10.76 7.80
C PHE A 188 11.60 10.08 6.46
N ILE A 189 10.67 9.31 5.90
CA ILE A 189 10.83 8.71 4.57
C ILE A 189 11.04 9.78 3.51
N SER A 190 10.18 10.80 3.49
CA SER A 190 10.24 11.88 2.49
C SER A 190 11.57 12.65 2.54
N ILE A 191 12.00 13.06 3.74
CA ILE A 191 13.25 13.79 3.96
C ILE A 191 14.48 12.97 3.55
N ASN A 192 14.49 11.67 3.87
CA ASN A 192 15.66 10.79 3.67
C ASN A 192 15.58 9.95 2.39
N ARG A 193 14.67 10.27 1.48
CA ARG A 193 14.31 9.45 0.30
C ARG A 193 15.48 8.92 -0.54
N SER A 194 16.58 9.69 -0.62
CA SER A 194 17.77 9.36 -1.40
C SER A 194 18.69 8.33 -0.75
N ILE A 195 18.67 8.21 0.58
CA ILE A 195 19.54 7.30 1.35
C ILE A 195 18.81 6.04 1.82
N LEU A 196 17.47 6.02 1.77
CA LEU A 196 16.68 4.86 2.12
C LEU A 196 16.79 3.76 1.06
N ARG A 197 17.42 2.66 1.47
CA ARG A 197 17.56 1.42 0.69
C ARG A 197 16.23 0.72 0.57
N THR A 198 15.92 0.25 -0.63
CA THR A 198 14.85 -0.74 -0.87
C THR A 198 15.47 -2.12 -0.98
N TYR A 199 14.77 -3.11 -0.46
CA TYR A 199 15.04 -4.55 -0.53
C TYR A 199 14.08 -5.20 -1.55
N ALA A 200 14.07 -6.53 -1.67
CA ALA A 200 13.21 -7.21 -2.65
C ALA A 200 11.72 -7.03 -2.37
N HIS A 201 11.35 -6.93 -1.09
CA HIS A 201 9.96 -6.86 -0.64
C HIS A 201 9.66 -5.49 -0.02
N ASP A 202 8.47 -4.96 -0.28
CA ASP A 202 8.04 -3.62 0.15
C ASP A 202 7.86 -3.54 1.68
N ASP A 203 7.34 -4.60 2.28
CA ASP A 203 7.11 -4.76 3.71
C ASP A 203 8.43 -4.81 4.49
N VAL A 204 9.39 -5.62 4.03
CA VAL A 204 10.78 -5.65 4.52
C VAL A 204 11.44 -4.29 4.34
N SER A 205 11.29 -3.66 3.17
CA SER A 205 11.86 -2.33 2.91
C SER A 205 11.36 -1.30 3.92
N THR A 206 10.06 -1.25 4.16
CA THR A 206 9.45 -0.32 5.11
C THR A 206 9.95 -0.56 6.53
N GLY A 207 9.99 -1.81 6.99
CA GLY A 207 10.52 -2.13 8.32
C GLY A 207 11.99 -1.72 8.49
N SER A 208 12.81 -1.85 7.44
CA SER A 208 14.24 -1.50 7.48
C SER A 208 14.47 -0.02 7.76
N TRP A 209 13.57 0.86 7.29
CA TRP A 209 13.71 2.30 7.46
C TRP A 209 13.50 2.73 8.91
N PHE A 210 12.86 1.89 9.72
CA PHE A 210 12.46 2.23 11.10
C PHE A 210 13.24 1.48 12.17
N ILE A 211 13.94 0.40 11.85
CA ILE A 211 14.64 -0.44 12.84
C ILE A 211 15.70 0.34 13.64
N GLY A 212 16.36 1.31 13.00
CA GLY A 212 17.35 2.18 13.64
C GLY A 212 16.75 3.40 14.36
N LEU A 213 15.43 3.58 14.32
CA LEU A 213 14.74 4.72 14.90
C LEU A 213 14.13 4.36 16.25
N ALA A 214 13.95 5.37 17.12
CA ALA A 214 13.12 5.25 18.32
C ALA A 214 11.61 5.26 17.96
N ALA A 215 11.20 4.33 17.10
CA ALA A 215 9.83 4.10 16.65
C ALA A 215 9.22 2.91 17.41
N LYS A 216 7.91 2.98 17.68
CA LYS A 216 7.17 1.87 18.30
C LYS A 216 6.56 0.99 17.21
N PHE A 217 6.92 -0.30 17.23
CA PHE A 217 6.35 -1.33 16.36
C PHE A 217 5.14 -1.93 17.08
N ILE A 218 3.94 -1.61 16.60
CA ILE A 218 2.67 -2.04 17.20
C ILE A 218 2.16 -3.24 16.43
N ASN A 219 2.06 -4.38 17.10
CA ASN A 219 1.42 -5.56 16.55
C ASN A 219 -0.10 -5.42 16.69
N GLU A 220 -0.77 -5.15 15.58
CA GLU A 220 -2.23 -5.05 15.51
C GLU A 220 -2.79 -6.35 14.91
N GLY A 221 -3.43 -7.16 15.75
CA GLY A 221 -3.94 -8.48 15.35
C GLY A 221 -5.00 -8.38 14.27
N ASN A 222 -5.77 -7.30 14.23
CA ASN A 222 -6.79 -7.11 13.22
C ASN A 222 -6.19 -6.86 11.82
N PHE A 223 -4.93 -6.44 11.72
CA PHE A 223 -4.20 -6.27 10.45
C PHE A 223 -3.62 -7.60 9.94
N CYS A 224 -3.75 -8.70 10.70
CA CYS A 224 -3.33 -10.02 10.27
C CYS A 224 -4.41 -10.67 9.41
N CYS A 225 -4.32 -10.50 8.10
CA CYS A 225 -5.29 -10.97 7.11
C CYS A 225 -5.24 -12.51 6.97
N SER A 226 -5.80 -13.22 7.94
CA SER A 226 -5.95 -14.68 7.93
C SER A 226 -7.40 -15.03 7.59
N SER A 227 -7.60 -16.03 6.72
CA SER A 227 -8.94 -16.42 6.25
C SER A 227 -9.91 -16.85 7.35
N TRP A 228 -9.44 -17.10 8.58
CA TRP A 228 -10.16 -17.85 9.62
C TRP A 228 -10.31 -17.12 10.97
N SER A 229 -10.20 -15.79 11.02
CA SER A 229 -10.40 -15.03 12.28
C SER A 229 -11.76 -14.31 12.29
N PRO A 230 -12.72 -14.69 13.16
CA PRO A 230 -13.93 -13.90 13.38
C PRO A 230 -13.53 -12.51 13.90
N GLY A 231 -13.73 -11.46 13.09
CA GLY A 231 -13.37 -10.08 13.43
C GLY A 231 -12.11 -9.51 12.75
N ALA A 232 -11.50 -10.21 11.78
CA ALA A 232 -10.39 -9.66 11.01
C ALA A 232 -10.79 -8.37 10.26
N LEU A 233 -9.94 -7.33 10.30
CA LEU A 233 -10.14 -6.12 9.49
C LEU A 233 -9.95 -6.40 8.01
N CYS A 234 -9.26 -7.48 7.68
CA CYS A 234 -8.95 -7.87 6.33
C CYS A 234 -9.12 -9.36 6.05
N ALA A 235 -9.64 -9.63 4.86
CA ALA A 235 -9.64 -10.94 4.23
C ALA A 235 -8.87 -10.81 2.91
N ALA A 236 -7.86 -11.67 2.73
CA ALA A 236 -7.25 -11.88 1.42
C ALA A 236 -8.29 -12.54 0.51
N VAL A 237 -8.47 -12.00 -0.70
CA VAL A 237 -9.46 -12.48 -1.69
C VAL A 237 -8.80 -13.46 -2.66
#